data_AF-A0A8J5Q1Y7-F1
#
_entry.id   AF-A0A8J5Q1Y7-F1
#
_cell.length_a   1.000
_cell.length_b   1.000
_cell.length_c   1.000
_cell.angle_alpha   90.00
_cell.angle_beta   90.00
_cell.angle_gamma   90.00
#
_symmetry.space_group_name_H-M   'P 1'
#
loop_
_entity.id
_entity.type
_entity.pdbx_description
1 polymer ?
#
loop_
_entity_poly.entity_id
_entity_poly.type
_entity_poly.pdbx_seq_one_letter_code
_entity_poly.pdbx_strand_id
1 'polypeptide(L)'
;MSALSSNWKKLSSKINKENGKVTKPKNKKTTNTKAKTKPDPPKKQAKYLVSVFKVPSETATIKKTVTPIEYALWTKENNISISDLPESLKAISLSPQGTDSRKKEPGKYIAIDCEFVGVGPEGEESALARISIVNYYGHVIFDEFVKPRERVTDWRTWVSGVSPRNMKDAISFEEAQKKTADVLEGKILVGHAVHHDLESLFLSHPHAMIRDTTQYPPFREIAGGRIPSLKKLAEHFLKIDIQGAAHSSVEDARATMLLFRLHKKDIEKHLRSKYGSRR
;
A
#
# COMPACT_ATOMS: atom_id res chain seq x y z
N MET A 1 7.72 30.13 12.31
CA MET A 1 9.14 29.83 12.62
C MET A 1 9.16 28.70 13.65
N SER A 2 9.25 27.46 13.19
CA SER A 2 9.28 26.26 14.04
C SER A 2 10.73 25.90 14.39
N ALA A 3 10.98 25.73 15.68
CA ALA A 3 12.29 25.38 16.22
C ALA A 3 12.70 23.97 15.79
N LEU A 4 13.91 23.85 15.22
CA LEU A 4 14.54 22.57 14.89
C LEU A 4 14.83 21.78 16.16
N SER A 5 14.47 20.48 16.12
CA SER A 5 14.72 19.48 17.15
C SER A 5 16.17 19.48 17.65
N SER A 6 16.32 19.35 18.97
CA SER A 6 17.59 19.36 19.72
C SER A 6 18.64 18.36 19.23
N ASN A 7 18.24 17.33 18.47
CA ASN A 7 19.14 16.34 17.89
C ASN A 7 19.88 16.84 16.64
N TRP A 8 19.34 17.80 15.89
CA TRP A 8 20.03 18.41 14.74
C TRP A 8 21.24 19.28 15.17
N LYS A 9 21.10 19.99 16.30
CA LYS A 9 22.18 20.84 16.84
C LYS A 9 23.40 20.02 17.32
N LYS A 10 23.20 18.78 17.80
CA LYS A 10 24.28 17.86 18.21
C LYS A 10 24.99 17.19 17.03
N LEU A 11 24.30 17.01 15.90
CA LEU A 11 24.89 16.43 14.69
C LEU A 11 25.72 17.48 13.92
N SER A 12 25.20 18.72 13.83
CA SER A 12 25.90 19.86 13.21
C SER A 12 27.23 20.21 13.89
N SER A 13 27.30 20.14 15.22
CA SER A 13 28.52 20.45 15.98
C SER A 13 29.62 19.39 15.84
N LYS A 14 29.28 18.16 15.41
CA LYS A 14 30.26 17.12 15.07
C LYS A 14 30.80 17.27 13.65
N ILE A 15 29.96 17.65 12.68
CA ILE A 15 30.36 17.85 11.28
C ILE A 15 31.33 19.04 11.12
N ASN A 16 31.19 20.09 11.95
CA ASN A 16 32.05 21.26 11.91
C ASN A 16 33.43 21.08 12.58
N LYS A 17 33.72 19.93 13.21
CA LYS A 17 35.00 19.69 13.90
C LYS A 17 36.05 18.95 13.06
N GLU A 18 35.68 18.40 11.89
CA GLU A 18 36.59 17.54 11.11
C GLU A 18 37.13 18.14 9.80
N ASN A 19 36.75 19.36 9.41
CA ASN A 19 37.27 19.99 8.20
C ASN A 19 38.06 21.27 8.51
N GLY A 20 39.36 21.10 8.76
CA GLY A 20 40.29 22.21 8.92
C GLY A 20 41.74 21.82 8.69
N LYS A 21 42.15 21.68 7.42
CA LYS A 21 43.51 22.03 6.93
C LYS A 21 43.57 21.94 5.40
N VAL A 22 43.55 23.12 4.76
CA VAL A 22 43.86 23.33 3.35
C VAL A 22 45.37 23.54 3.19
N THR A 23 46.00 22.83 2.26
CA THR A 23 47.25 23.28 1.61
C THR A 23 47.17 23.01 0.10
N LYS A 24 47.38 24.05 -0.72
CA LYS A 24 47.79 24.02 -2.14
C LYS A 24 49.33 24.26 -2.18
N PRO A 25 50.11 24.09 -3.29
CA PRO A 25 49.74 24.02 -4.72
C PRO A 25 50.57 23.04 -5.61
N LYS A 26 50.18 22.82 -6.87
CA LYS A 26 50.98 23.18 -8.09
C LYS A 26 50.44 22.55 -9.37
N ASN A 27 50.61 23.33 -10.44
CA ASN A 27 50.13 23.19 -11.80
C ASN A 27 51.14 22.42 -12.67
N LYS A 28 50.70 21.53 -13.57
CA LYS A 28 51.48 21.14 -14.77
C LYS A 28 50.56 20.65 -15.90
N LYS A 29 50.68 21.32 -17.04
CA LYS A 29 50.08 21.05 -18.36
C LYS A 29 50.63 19.76 -18.99
N THR A 30 49.80 19.12 -19.83
CA THR A 30 50.03 18.48 -21.18
C THR A 30 49.09 17.26 -21.33
N THR A 31 48.47 16.85 -22.44
CA THR A 31 48.27 17.26 -23.84
C THR A 31 47.15 16.35 -24.42
N ASN A 32 46.47 16.83 -25.46
CA ASN A 32 45.47 16.19 -26.34
C ASN A 32 45.62 14.69 -26.66
N THR A 33 44.48 13.99 -26.84
CA THR A 33 44.07 13.40 -28.15
C THR A 33 42.57 13.06 -28.20
N LYS A 34 41.94 13.39 -29.33
CA LYS A 34 40.55 13.08 -29.74
C LYS A 34 40.43 11.64 -30.24
N ALA A 35 39.28 11.01 -30.05
CA ALA A 35 38.68 10.11 -31.04
C ALA A 35 37.15 10.07 -30.89
N LYS A 36 36.44 10.44 -31.97
CA LYS A 36 35.00 10.23 -32.19
C LYS A 36 34.85 8.92 -32.97
N THR A 37 33.81 8.12 -32.67
CA THR A 37 33.01 7.40 -33.69
C THR A 37 31.76 6.73 -33.08
N LYS A 38 30.62 6.96 -33.72
CA LYS A 38 29.38 6.13 -33.78
C LYS A 38 29.17 5.81 -35.28
N PRO A 39 28.55 4.68 -35.71
CA PRO A 39 27.11 4.39 -35.50
C PRO A 39 26.70 2.89 -35.32
N ASP A 40 25.39 2.69 -35.05
CA ASP A 40 24.55 1.49 -34.75
C ASP A 40 24.48 0.36 -35.83
N PRO A 41 23.62 -0.70 -35.73
CA PRO A 41 23.21 -1.62 -34.64
C PRO A 41 23.38 -3.13 -35.05
N PRO A 42 22.95 -4.13 -34.23
CA PRO A 42 21.75 -4.88 -34.64
C PRO A 42 20.80 -5.36 -33.52
N LYS A 43 19.55 -5.61 -33.95
CA LYS A 43 18.41 -6.23 -33.25
C LYS A 43 18.70 -7.64 -32.73
N LYS A 44 18.14 -8.00 -31.55
CA LYS A 44 17.50 -9.29 -31.21
C LYS A 44 17.01 -9.22 -29.75
N GLN A 45 15.72 -8.97 -29.54
CA GLN A 45 14.64 -9.95 -29.31
C GLN A 45 14.35 -10.18 -27.81
N ALA A 46 13.16 -9.74 -27.44
CA ALA A 46 12.50 -9.95 -26.15
C ALA A 46 12.37 -11.44 -25.82
N LYS A 47 13.01 -11.88 -24.74
CA LYS A 47 12.77 -13.18 -24.09
C LYS A 47 13.17 -13.12 -22.62
N TYR A 48 12.45 -12.39 -21.78
CA TYR A 48 12.50 -12.58 -20.31
C TYR A 48 11.17 -12.19 -19.68
N LEU A 49 10.10 -12.81 -20.15
CA LEU A 49 8.84 -12.94 -19.43
C LEU A 49 8.33 -14.36 -19.69
N VAL A 50 7.75 -14.99 -18.67
CA VAL A 50 7.16 -16.34 -18.63
C VAL A 50 8.11 -17.48 -18.18
N SER A 51 8.34 -17.54 -16.87
CA SER A 51 8.37 -18.77 -16.04
C SER A 51 8.74 -18.29 -14.63
N VAL A 52 7.87 -18.31 -13.61
CA VAL A 52 7.46 -19.51 -12.88
C VAL A 52 6.08 -19.23 -12.23
N PHE A 53 5.01 -19.71 -12.84
CA PHE A 53 3.76 -20.02 -12.13
C PHE A 53 3.45 -21.47 -12.45
N LYS A 54 3.94 -22.38 -11.60
CA LYS A 54 3.56 -23.79 -11.64
C LYS A 54 2.51 -23.97 -10.54
N VAL A 55 1.23 -23.84 -10.91
CA VAL A 55 0.11 -24.15 -10.02
C VAL A 55 -0.10 -25.67 -10.07
N PRO A 56 -0.18 -26.37 -8.92
CA PRO A 56 -0.56 -27.77 -8.92
C PRO A 56 -2.00 -27.91 -9.43
N SER A 57 -2.17 -28.82 -10.39
CA SER A 57 -3.47 -29.32 -10.82
C SER A 57 -3.97 -30.33 -9.78
N GLU A 58 -4.86 -29.91 -8.89
CA GLU A 58 -5.68 -30.84 -8.11
C GLU A 58 -7.15 -30.41 -8.12
N THR A 59 -7.95 -31.23 -8.79
CA THR A 59 -9.40 -31.26 -8.77
C THR A 59 -9.89 -31.68 -7.38
N ALA A 60 -10.33 -30.71 -6.58
CA ALA A 60 -11.23 -30.93 -5.46
C ALA A 60 -12.19 -29.73 -5.36
N THR A 61 -13.49 -30.00 -5.43
CA THR A 61 -14.55 -28.99 -5.38
C THR A 61 -14.69 -28.45 -3.96
N ILE A 62 -13.77 -27.57 -3.55
CA ILE A 62 -13.83 -26.90 -2.25
C ILE A 62 -14.95 -25.86 -2.32
N LYS A 63 -16.03 -26.05 -1.54
CA LYS A 63 -17.02 -25.00 -1.27
C LYS A 63 -16.28 -23.85 -0.58
N LYS A 64 -15.94 -22.80 -1.34
CA LYS A 64 -15.20 -21.66 -0.81
C LYS A 64 -16.17 -20.75 -0.05
N THR A 65 -16.09 -20.78 1.28
CA THR A 65 -16.74 -19.80 2.15
C THR A 65 -16.10 -18.43 1.93
N VAL A 66 -16.88 -17.42 1.54
CA VAL A 66 -16.38 -16.05 1.34
C VAL A 66 -16.85 -15.11 2.43
N THR A 67 -16.05 -14.08 2.72
CA THR A 67 -16.47 -13.02 3.65
C THR A 67 -17.53 -12.11 3.01
N PRO A 68 -18.35 -11.39 3.81
CA PRO A 68 -19.30 -10.42 3.27
C PRO A 68 -18.64 -9.35 2.37
N ILE A 69 -17.43 -8.91 2.71
CA ILE A 69 -16.65 -7.96 1.90
C ILE A 69 -16.24 -8.59 0.57
N GLU A 70 -15.72 -9.83 0.58
CA GLU A 70 -15.37 -10.56 -0.64
C GLU A 70 -16.59 -10.75 -1.55
N TYR A 71 -17.72 -11.16 -0.96
CA TYR A 71 -18.97 -11.32 -1.68
C TYR A 71 -19.41 -10.02 -2.36
N ALA A 72 -19.43 -8.91 -1.63
CA ALA A 72 -19.81 -7.61 -2.18
C ALA A 72 -18.86 -7.14 -3.31
N LEU A 73 -17.56 -7.41 -3.16
CA LEU A 73 -16.57 -7.03 -4.17
C LEU A 73 -16.66 -7.88 -5.45
N TRP A 74 -17.07 -9.15 -5.35
CA TRP A 74 -17.12 -10.10 -6.46
C TRP A 74 -18.45 -10.12 -7.20
N THR A 75 -19.56 -9.80 -6.55
CA THR A 75 -20.91 -9.96 -7.11
C THR A 75 -21.33 -8.86 -8.08
N LYS A 76 -20.77 -7.66 -7.97
CA LYS A 76 -21.08 -6.55 -8.89
C LYS A 76 -19.84 -5.93 -9.50
N GLU A 77 -19.94 -5.56 -10.78
CA GLU A 77 -18.84 -4.94 -11.52
C GLU A 77 -18.73 -3.44 -11.21
N ASN A 78 -19.85 -2.73 -11.16
CA ASN A 78 -19.92 -1.28 -10.94
C ASN A 78 -21.21 -0.89 -10.18
N ASN A 79 -21.19 0.26 -9.49
CA ASN A 79 -22.33 0.83 -8.76
C ASN A 79 -22.89 -0.10 -7.68
N ILE A 80 -22.03 -0.56 -6.76
CA ILE A 80 -22.46 -1.28 -5.57
C ILE A 80 -23.36 -0.34 -4.75
N SER A 81 -24.54 -0.81 -4.37
CA SER A 81 -25.47 -0.15 -3.45
C SER A 81 -25.47 -0.86 -2.10
N ILE A 82 -25.90 -0.19 -1.04
CA ILE A 82 -26.05 -0.78 0.30
C ILE A 82 -26.99 -2.00 0.26
N SER A 83 -28.02 -1.96 -0.59
CA SER A 83 -28.96 -3.07 -0.82
C SER A 83 -28.32 -4.35 -1.38
N ASP A 84 -27.07 -4.28 -1.84
CA ASP A 84 -26.37 -5.41 -2.45
C ASP A 84 -25.47 -6.15 -1.44
N LEU A 85 -25.31 -5.58 -0.24
CA LEU A 85 -24.60 -6.23 0.85
C LEU A 85 -25.51 -7.28 1.49
N PRO A 86 -25.00 -8.47 1.79
CA PRO A 86 -25.81 -9.52 2.38
C PRO A 86 -26.23 -9.13 3.79
N GLU A 87 -27.54 -9.25 4.08
CA GLU A 87 -28.12 -8.97 5.40
C GLU A 87 -27.63 -9.91 6.50
N SER A 88 -27.06 -11.07 6.14
CA SER A 88 -26.53 -12.05 7.09
C SER A 88 -25.02 -12.23 6.94
N LEU A 89 -24.30 -12.12 8.05
CA LEU A 89 -22.84 -12.33 8.18
C LEU A 89 -22.40 -13.81 7.98
N LYS A 90 -23.31 -14.73 7.69
CA LYS A 90 -22.96 -16.14 7.45
C LYS A 90 -22.25 -16.25 6.10
N ALA A 91 -21.09 -16.90 6.11
CA ALA A 91 -20.29 -17.17 4.93
C ALA A 91 -21.19 -17.67 3.78
N ILE A 92 -21.27 -16.88 2.72
CA ILE A 92 -22.15 -17.15 1.60
C ILE A 92 -21.44 -18.18 0.72
N SER A 93 -22.10 -19.29 0.46
CA SER A 93 -21.59 -20.28 -0.49
C SER A 93 -21.76 -19.71 -1.90
N LEU A 94 -20.71 -19.11 -2.45
CA LEU A 94 -20.70 -18.78 -3.87
C LEU A 94 -20.61 -20.07 -4.69
N SER A 95 -21.58 -20.28 -5.57
CA SER A 95 -21.33 -21.08 -6.77
C SER A 95 -20.37 -20.27 -7.67
N PRO A 96 -19.41 -20.90 -8.37
CA PRO A 96 -18.42 -20.19 -9.18
C PRO A 96 -19.08 -19.60 -10.44
N GLN A 97 -19.89 -18.56 -10.27
CA GLN A 97 -20.40 -17.77 -11.38
C GLN A 97 -19.33 -16.74 -11.76
N GLY A 98 -18.59 -17.06 -12.80
CA GLY A 98 -17.76 -16.11 -13.54
C GLY A 98 -16.31 -15.99 -13.05
N THR A 99 -15.51 -17.04 -13.25
CA THR A 99 -14.04 -16.94 -13.20
C THR A 99 -13.52 -16.17 -14.42
N ASP A 100 -13.87 -14.89 -14.55
CA ASP A 100 -13.21 -14.02 -15.51
C ASP A 100 -11.78 -13.79 -15.02
N SER A 101 -10.82 -14.45 -15.67
CA SER A 101 -9.40 -14.37 -15.32
C SER A 101 -8.88 -12.93 -15.30
N ARG A 102 -9.49 -12.04 -16.10
CA ARG A 102 -9.15 -10.61 -16.14
C ARG A 102 -9.41 -9.90 -14.81
N LYS A 103 -10.39 -10.37 -14.02
CA LYS A 103 -10.70 -9.79 -12.70
C LYS A 103 -9.64 -10.07 -11.65
N LYS A 104 -8.67 -10.95 -11.94
CA LYS A 104 -7.53 -11.25 -11.07
C LYS A 104 -6.30 -10.37 -11.36
N GLU A 105 -6.30 -9.63 -12.46
CA GLU A 105 -5.20 -8.71 -12.79
C GLU A 105 -5.22 -7.47 -11.88
N PRO A 106 -4.07 -6.80 -11.64
CA PRO A 106 -4.02 -5.60 -10.80
C PRO A 106 -4.95 -4.47 -11.27
N GLY A 107 -5.17 -4.36 -12.59
CA GLY A 107 -6.05 -3.35 -13.16
C GLY A 107 -5.54 -1.92 -12.99
N LYS A 108 -6.46 -0.95 -12.92
CA LYS A 108 -6.18 0.49 -12.78
C LYS A 108 -6.16 0.96 -11.32
N TYR A 109 -7.00 0.39 -10.48
CA TYR A 109 -7.21 0.78 -9.09
C TYR A 109 -6.71 -0.32 -8.17
N ILE A 110 -5.95 0.06 -7.16
CA ILE A 110 -5.47 -0.83 -6.11
C ILE A 110 -5.70 -0.17 -4.75
N ALA A 111 -5.95 -0.98 -3.72
CA ALA A 111 -5.96 -0.53 -2.34
C ALA A 111 -4.81 -1.15 -1.57
N ILE A 112 -4.21 -0.37 -0.66
CA ILE A 112 -3.12 -0.78 0.22
C ILE A 112 -3.56 -0.63 1.67
N ASP A 113 -3.04 -1.51 2.52
CA ASP A 113 -3.05 -1.36 3.96
C ASP A 113 -1.81 -2.07 4.56
N CYS A 114 -1.26 -1.51 5.63
CA CYS A 114 -0.06 -2.00 6.29
C CYS A 114 -0.29 -2.23 7.80
N GLU A 115 0.33 -3.29 8.32
CA GLU A 115 0.41 -3.53 9.77
C GLU A 115 1.78 -3.15 10.31
N PHE A 116 1.78 -2.67 11.55
CA PHE A 116 2.98 -2.14 12.20
C PHE A 116 3.28 -2.83 13.53
N VAL A 117 4.56 -2.95 13.83
CA VAL A 117 5.09 -3.35 15.14
C VAL A 117 5.83 -2.18 15.78
N GLY A 118 6.03 -2.23 17.09
CA GLY A 118 6.82 -1.27 17.86
C GLY A 118 8.32 -1.56 17.83
N VAL A 119 9.11 -0.54 17.52
CA VAL A 119 10.58 -0.51 17.62
C VAL A 119 11.01 0.66 18.50
N GLY A 120 12.31 0.72 18.82
CA GLY A 120 12.85 1.74 19.72
C GLY A 120 12.54 1.47 21.20
N PRO A 121 12.93 2.39 22.11
CA PRO A 121 12.61 2.29 23.53
C PRO A 121 11.10 2.10 23.74
N GLU A 122 10.73 1.07 24.50
CA GLU A 122 9.32 0.76 24.83
C GLU A 122 8.38 0.57 23.62
N GLY A 123 8.93 0.41 22.41
CA GLY A 123 8.13 0.24 21.20
C GLY A 123 7.40 1.50 20.77
N GLU A 124 7.92 2.69 21.07
CA GLU A 124 7.28 3.98 20.77
C GLU A 124 7.18 4.28 19.25
N GLU A 125 8.11 3.76 18.46
CA GLU A 125 8.15 4.00 17.01
C GLU A 125 7.47 2.85 16.24
N SER A 126 6.70 3.17 15.21
CA SER A 126 6.03 2.18 14.37
C SER A 126 6.92 1.76 13.20
N ALA A 127 7.14 0.46 13.01
CA ALA A 127 7.84 -0.11 11.87
C ALA A 127 6.95 -1.07 11.08
N LEU A 128 7.04 -1.02 9.74
CA LEU A 128 6.30 -1.89 8.83
C LEU A 128 6.59 -3.37 9.11
N ALA A 129 5.52 -4.17 9.22
CA ALA A 129 5.62 -5.59 9.54
C ALA A 129 4.76 -6.50 8.66
N ARG A 130 3.73 -5.96 8.01
CA ARG A 130 2.97 -6.63 6.95
C ARG A 130 2.42 -5.60 5.98
N ILE A 131 2.32 -5.95 4.72
CA ILE A 131 1.70 -5.13 3.68
C ILE A 131 0.74 -5.97 2.87
N SER A 132 -0.44 -5.43 2.61
CA SER A 132 -1.45 -6.03 1.73
C SER A 132 -1.87 -5.05 0.65
N ILE A 133 -1.91 -5.51 -0.60
CA ILE A 133 -2.42 -4.79 -1.76
C ILE A 133 -3.47 -5.64 -2.46
N VAL A 134 -4.64 -5.06 -2.70
CA VAL A 134 -5.74 -5.70 -3.42
C VAL A 134 -6.13 -4.89 -4.66
N ASN A 135 -6.62 -5.57 -5.69
CA ASN A 135 -7.15 -4.90 -6.88
C ASN A 135 -8.58 -4.37 -6.65
N TYR A 136 -9.15 -3.75 -7.67
CA TYR A 136 -10.53 -3.23 -7.67
C TYR A 136 -11.61 -4.26 -7.25
N TYR A 137 -11.37 -5.54 -7.49
CA TYR A 137 -12.29 -6.64 -7.15
C TYR A 137 -11.93 -7.29 -5.80
N GLY A 138 -10.98 -6.76 -5.04
CA GLY A 138 -10.56 -7.35 -3.76
C GLY A 138 -9.71 -8.61 -3.88
N HIS A 139 -9.23 -8.96 -5.09
CA HIS A 139 -8.23 -10.01 -5.24
C HIS A 139 -6.89 -9.50 -4.71
N VAL A 140 -6.23 -10.31 -3.89
CA VAL A 140 -4.91 -10.03 -3.35
C VAL A 140 -3.88 -10.05 -4.48
N ILE A 141 -3.18 -8.94 -4.65
CA ILE A 141 -2.09 -8.76 -5.62
C ILE A 141 -0.74 -8.93 -4.92
N PHE A 142 -0.65 -8.49 -3.67
CA PHE A 142 0.53 -8.58 -2.84
C PHE A 142 0.10 -8.71 -1.38
N ASP A 143 0.64 -9.69 -0.64
CA ASP A 143 0.41 -9.85 0.81
C ASP A 143 1.64 -10.53 1.38
N GLU A 144 2.46 -9.78 2.10
CA GLU A 144 3.75 -10.26 2.61
C GLU A 144 3.99 -9.73 4.02
N PHE A 145 4.55 -10.60 4.87
CA PHE A 145 5.19 -10.15 6.11
C PHE A 145 6.56 -9.56 5.80
N VAL A 146 6.91 -8.48 6.49
CA VAL A 146 8.13 -7.70 6.24
C VAL A 146 8.98 -7.72 7.49
N LYS A 147 10.28 -8.00 7.33
CA LYS A 147 11.26 -7.88 8.42
C LYS A 147 11.50 -6.41 8.72
N PRO A 148 11.18 -5.92 9.93
CA PRO A 148 11.50 -4.55 10.33
C PRO A 148 13.02 -4.33 10.28
N ARG A 149 13.43 -3.12 9.92
CA ARG A 149 14.86 -2.74 9.83
C ARG A 149 15.53 -2.66 11.20
N GLU A 150 14.73 -2.49 12.25
CA GLU A 150 15.15 -2.36 13.63
C GLU A 150 14.64 -3.51 14.48
N ARG A 151 15.24 -3.69 15.66
CA ARG A 151 14.79 -4.72 16.60
C ARG A 151 13.40 -4.38 17.10
N VAL A 152 12.47 -5.32 16.92
CA VAL A 152 11.13 -5.25 17.48
C VAL A 152 11.19 -5.35 19.00
N THR A 153 10.63 -4.36 19.67
CA THR A 153 10.52 -4.26 21.14
C THR A 153 9.09 -4.48 21.63
N ASP A 154 8.09 -4.19 20.78
CA ASP A 154 6.69 -4.53 21.01
C ASP A 154 6.06 -5.07 19.71
N TRP A 155 5.49 -6.27 19.73
CA TRP A 155 4.85 -6.85 18.55
C TRP A 155 3.47 -6.29 18.26
N ARG A 156 2.82 -5.69 19.26
CA ARG A 156 1.44 -5.18 19.15
C ARG A 156 0.47 -6.21 18.56
N THR A 157 0.72 -7.51 18.77
CA THR A 157 0.02 -8.62 18.09
C THR A 157 -1.50 -8.57 18.29
N TRP A 158 -1.93 -8.06 19.44
CA TRP A 158 -3.34 -7.87 19.76
C TRP A 158 -4.05 -6.88 18.83
N VAL A 159 -3.32 -5.95 18.20
CA VAL A 159 -3.80 -5.08 17.13
C VAL A 159 -3.35 -5.57 15.77
N SER A 160 -2.05 -5.74 15.54
CA SER A 160 -1.50 -5.95 14.19
C SER A 160 -1.69 -7.36 13.63
N GLY A 161 -2.00 -8.33 14.49
CA GLY A 161 -1.98 -9.75 14.14
C GLY A 161 -0.58 -10.29 13.81
N VAL A 162 0.47 -9.46 13.89
CA VAL A 162 1.85 -9.86 13.59
C VAL A 162 2.53 -10.41 14.84
N SER A 163 3.25 -11.51 14.66
CA SER A 163 3.99 -12.20 15.72
C SER A 163 5.42 -12.56 15.27
N PRO A 164 6.33 -12.88 16.20
CA PRO A 164 7.68 -13.34 15.84
C PRO A 164 7.70 -14.53 14.87
N ARG A 165 6.67 -15.39 14.92
CA ARG A 165 6.58 -16.58 14.06
C ARG A 165 6.45 -16.21 12.59
N ASN A 166 5.80 -15.08 12.29
CA ASN A 166 5.63 -14.59 10.94
C ASN A 166 6.97 -14.15 10.30
N MET A 167 7.98 -13.82 11.11
CA MET A 167 9.27 -13.34 10.61
C MET A 167 10.14 -14.42 9.98
N LYS A 168 9.82 -15.70 10.20
CA LYS A 168 10.59 -16.82 9.66
C LYS A 168 10.67 -16.75 8.13
N ASP A 169 9.52 -16.52 7.51
CA ASP A 169 9.34 -16.50 6.04
C ASP A 169 9.15 -15.07 5.50
N ALA A 170 9.25 -14.05 6.36
CA ALA A 170 9.11 -12.65 5.97
C ALA A 170 10.23 -12.18 5.03
N ILE A 171 9.85 -11.37 4.04
CA ILE A 171 10.77 -10.74 3.08
C ILE A 171 11.52 -9.57 3.73
N SER A 172 12.61 -9.13 3.10
CA SER A 172 13.32 -7.94 3.59
C SER A 172 12.51 -6.67 3.31
N PHE A 173 12.79 -5.62 4.08
CA PHE A 173 12.17 -4.31 3.86
C PHE A 173 12.42 -3.77 2.45
N GLU A 174 13.66 -3.91 1.95
CA GLU A 174 14.06 -3.44 0.62
C GLU A 174 13.31 -4.19 -0.49
N GLU A 175 13.10 -5.49 -0.31
CA GLU A 175 12.32 -6.30 -1.24
C GLU A 175 10.84 -5.89 -1.22
N ALA A 176 10.27 -5.69 -0.03
CA ALA A 176 8.89 -5.23 0.13
C ALA A 176 8.68 -3.86 -0.51
N GLN A 177 9.57 -2.90 -0.23
CA GLN A 177 9.55 -1.55 -0.81
C GLN A 177 9.60 -1.61 -2.34
N LYS A 178 10.55 -2.36 -2.91
CA LYS A 178 10.71 -2.48 -4.36
C LYS A 178 9.47 -3.09 -5.02
N LYS A 179 9.02 -4.25 -4.53
CA LYS A 179 7.83 -4.93 -5.07
C LYS A 179 6.59 -4.05 -4.97
N THR A 180 6.45 -3.31 -3.88
CA THR A 180 5.34 -2.36 -3.71
C THR A 180 5.42 -1.25 -4.72
N ALA A 181 6.58 -0.62 -4.90
CA ALA A 181 6.77 0.43 -5.90
C ALA A 181 6.41 -0.05 -7.32
N ASP A 182 6.84 -1.26 -7.69
CA ASP A 182 6.53 -1.89 -8.98
C ASP A 182 5.00 -2.08 -9.15
N VAL A 183 4.29 -2.48 -8.09
CA VAL A 183 2.83 -2.64 -8.13
C VAL A 183 2.10 -1.29 -8.21
N LEU A 184 2.60 -0.26 -7.52
CA LEU A 184 2.00 1.08 -7.50
C LEU A 184 2.17 1.85 -8.82
N GLU A 185 3.15 1.48 -9.65
CA GLU A 185 3.50 2.22 -10.85
C GLU A 185 2.32 2.36 -11.83
N GLY A 186 1.99 3.62 -12.15
CA GLY A 186 0.90 3.96 -13.08
C GLY A 186 -0.51 3.62 -12.56
N LYS A 187 -0.68 3.26 -11.28
CA LYS A 187 -1.97 2.88 -10.69
C LYS A 187 -2.61 4.03 -9.91
N ILE A 188 -3.93 3.98 -9.80
CA ILE A 188 -4.66 4.82 -8.84
C ILE A 188 -4.63 4.11 -7.50
N LEU A 189 -4.00 4.74 -6.51
CA LEU A 189 -3.90 4.24 -5.15
C LEU A 189 -5.11 4.67 -4.33
N VAL A 190 -5.87 3.71 -3.82
CA VAL A 190 -6.96 3.90 -2.87
C VAL A 190 -6.43 3.54 -1.48
N GLY A 191 -6.76 4.33 -0.46
CA GLY A 191 -6.33 4.03 0.89
C GLY A 191 -7.17 4.73 1.96
N HIS A 192 -6.85 4.47 3.22
CA HIS A 192 -7.50 5.08 4.38
C HIS A 192 -6.43 5.66 5.29
N ALA A 193 -6.20 6.98 5.22
CA ALA A 193 -5.02 7.63 5.80
C ALA A 193 -3.69 7.13 5.19
N VAL A 194 -3.68 6.91 3.88
CA VAL A 194 -2.64 6.20 3.11
C VAL A 194 -1.21 6.76 3.23
N HIS A 195 -1.09 8.01 3.70
CA HIS A 195 0.21 8.61 3.97
C HIS A 195 1.03 7.82 4.99
N HIS A 196 0.40 7.22 6.01
CA HIS A 196 1.10 6.40 7.00
C HIS A 196 1.74 5.16 6.35
N ASP A 197 1.01 4.48 5.47
CA ASP A 197 1.52 3.35 4.69
C ASP A 197 2.71 3.76 3.81
N LEU A 198 2.55 4.83 3.03
CA LEU A 198 3.58 5.31 2.11
C LEU A 198 4.84 5.79 2.83
N GLU A 199 4.69 6.51 3.94
CA GLU A 199 5.80 6.97 4.78
C GLU A 199 6.57 5.78 5.36
N SER A 200 5.88 4.74 5.85
CA SER A 200 6.52 3.54 6.38
C SER A 200 7.35 2.78 5.35
N LEU A 201 6.96 2.87 4.07
CA LEU A 201 7.65 2.29 2.93
C LEU A 201 8.72 3.21 2.35
N PHE A 202 8.86 4.45 2.84
CA PHE A 202 9.64 5.52 2.21
C PHE A 202 9.29 5.72 0.72
N LEU A 203 8.01 5.58 0.37
CA LEU A 203 7.50 5.78 -0.98
C LEU A 203 6.69 7.06 -1.07
N SER A 204 6.58 7.58 -2.30
CA SER A 204 5.65 8.66 -2.63
C SER A 204 4.78 8.23 -3.79
N HIS A 205 3.59 8.82 -3.89
CA HIS A 205 2.69 8.57 -5.00
C HIS A 205 2.08 9.90 -5.47
N PRO A 206 1.87 10.12 -6.78
CA PRO A 206 1.34 11.39 -7.28
C PRO A 206 0.01 11.74 -6.62
N HIS A 207 -0.12 12.95 -6.05
CA HIS A 207 -1.34 13.35 -5.34
C HIS A 207 -2.61 13.22 -6.19
N ALA A 208 -2.52 13.49 -7.50
CA ALA A 208 -3.65 13.33 -8.44
C ALA A 208 -4.06 11.86 -8.65
N MET A 209 -3.22 10.91 -8.27
CA MET A 209 -3.43 9.47 -8.36
C MET A 209 -3.87 8.83 -7.03
N ILE A 210 -3.92 9.59 -5.93
CA ILE A 210 -4.38 9.11 -4.62
C ILE A 210 -5.89 9.35 -4.40
N ARG A 211 -6.60 8.32 -3.94
CA ARG A 211 -7.99 8.34 -3.47
C ARG A 211 -8.00 7.94 -2.00
N ASP A 212 -7.68 8.89 -1.12
CA ASP A 212 -7.72 8.67 0.32
C ASP A 212 -9.15 8.88 0.84
N THR A 213 -9.75 7.81 1.36
CA THR A 213 -11.12 7.80 1.86
C THR A 213 -11.31 8.74 3.06
N THR A 214 -10.28 9.00 3.85
CA THR A 214 -10.37 9.94 5.00
C THR A 214 -10.53 11.41 4.61
N GLN A 215 -10.23 11.74 3.35
CA GLN A 215 -10.36 13.09 2.80
C GLN A 215 -11.75 13.36 2.22
N TYR A 216 -12.61 12.34 2.10
CA TYR A 216 -13.94 12.50 1.54
C TYR A 216 -14.89 13.16 2.57
N PRO A 217 -15.43 14.37 2.30
CA PRO A 217 -16.16 15.12 3.33
C PRO A 217 -17.35 14.38 3.96
N PRO A 218 -18.20 13.65 3.21
CA PRO A 218 -19.30 12.89 3.82
C PRO A 218 -18.85 11.81 4.81
N PHE A 219 -17.65 11.24 4.65
CA PHE A 219 -17.10 10.30 5.63
C PHE A 219 -16.67 11.00 6.92
N ARG A 220 -16.17 12.23 6.82
CA ARG A 220 -15.79 13.05 7.99
C ARG A 220 -17.01 13.51 8.77
N GLU A 221 -18.11 13.82 8.10
CA GLU A 221 -19.37 14.20 8.74
C GLU A 221 -19.88 13.10 9.70
N ILE A 222 -19.76 11.83 9.31
CA ILE A 222 -20.08 10.67 10.16
C ILE A 222 -19.20 10.62 11.42
N ALA A 223 -17.99 11.14 11.36
CA ALA A 223 -17.07 11.28 12.49
C ALA A 223 -17.13 12.65 13.18
N GLY A 224 -18.18 13.44 12.95
CA GLY A 224 -18.34 14.76 13.56
C GLY A 224 -17.26 15.75 13.11
N GLY A 225 -16.83 15.65 11.85
CA GLY A 225 -15.78 16.48 11.26
C GLY A 225 -14.35 16.00 11.51
N ARG A 226 -14.13 14.98 12.34
CA ARG A 226 -12.82 14.36 12.58
C ARG A 226 -12.46 13.37 11.46
N ILE A 227 -11.23 12.87 11.49
CA ILE A 227 -10.84 11.73 10.63
C ILE A 227 -11.62 10.50 11.11
N PRO A 228 -12.46 9.88 10.27
CA PRO A 228 -13.18 8.66 10.66
C PRO A 228 -12.22 7.48 10.73
N SER A 229 -12.48 6.51 11.61
CA SER A 229 -11.81 5.21 11.53
C SER A 229 -12.44 4.35 10.42
N LEU A 230 -11.64 3.45 9.84
CA LEU A 230 -12.13 2.52 8.83
C LEU A 230 -13.27 1.66 9.38
N LYS A 231 -13.13 1.15 10.61
CA LYS A 231 -14.16 0.39 11.33
C LYS A 231 -15.50 1.13 11.39
N LYS A 232 -15.48 2.42 11.77
CA LYS A 232 -16.71 3.22 11.85
C LYS A 232 -17.38 3.40 10.49
N LEU A 233 -16.60 3.58 9.42
CA LEU A 233 -17.15 3.68 8.07
C LEU A 233 -17.68 2.34 7.55
N ALA A 234 -16.97 1.24 7.81
CA ALA A 234 -17.40 -0.10 7.47
C ALA A 234 -18.72 -0.46 8.16
N GLU A 235 -18.84 -0.18 9.46
CA GLU A 235 -20.08 -0.39 10.21
C GLU A 235 -21.21 0.49 9.66
N HIS A 236 -20.95 1.77 9.39
CA HIS A 236 -21.98 2.71 8.95
C HIS A 236 -22.50 2.41 7.55
N PHE A 237 -21.60 2.27 6.57
CA PHE A 237 -21.94 2.15 5.15
C PHE A 237 -22.07 0.70 4.68
N LEU A 238 -21.24 -0.19 5.21
CA LEU A 238 -21.18 -1.58 4.76
C LEU A 238 -21.99 -2.51 5.67
N LYS A 239 -22.40 -2.06 6.86
CA LYS A 239 -23.05 -2.89 7.89
C LYS A 239 -22.21 -4.12 8.26
N ILE A 240 -20.89 -3.99 8.17
CA ILE A 240 -19.92 -5.04 8.48
C ILE A 240 -19.05 -4.54 9.64
N ASP A 241 -18.98 -5.34 10.70
CA ASP A 241 -17.98 -5.15 11.75
C ASP A 241 -16.66 -5.77 11.28
N ILE A 242 -15.63 -4.94 11.18
CA ILE A 242 -14.25 -5.35 10.89
C ILE A 242 -13.41 -5.13 12.14
N GLN A 243 -12.22 -5.72 12.20
CA GLN A 243 -11.29 -5.51 13.32
C GLN A 243 -11.94 -5.89 14.68
N GLY A 244 -12.73 -6.98 14.70
CA GLY A 244 -13.32 -7.54 15.94
C GLY A 244 -12.31 -8.32 16.79
N ALA A 245 -11.20 -8.75 16.17
CA ALA A 245 -10.03 -9.33 16.80
C ALA A 245 -8.80 -8.50 16.38
N ALA A 246 -7.62 -9.14 16.25
CA ALA A 246 -6.50 -8.49 15.58
C ALA A 246 -6.88 -8.08 14.14
N HIS A 247 -6.30 -6.97 13.70
CA HIS A 247 -6.47 -6.42 12.36
C HIS A 247 -5.90 -7.37 11.31
N SER A 248 -6.43 -7.22 10.10
CA SER A 248 -5.98 -7.93 8.93
C SER A 248 -5.89 -6.92 7.80
N SER A 249 -4.68 -6.50 7.45
CA SER A 249 -4.46 -5.61 6.31
C SER A 249 -5.14 -6.04 5.01
N VAL A 250 -5.35 -7.34 4.77
CA VAL A 250 -6.13 -7.79 3.61
C VAL A 250 -7.62 -7.41 3.75
N GLU A 251 -8.20 -7.59 4.94
CA GLU A 251 -9.59 -7.19 5.22
C GLU A 251 -9.74 -5.67 5.10
N ASP A 252 -8.80 -4.92 5.68
CA ASP A 252 -8.83 -3.46 5.72
C ASP A 252 -8.62 -2.83 4.33
N ALA A 253 -7.71 -3.37 3.51
CA ALA A 253 -7.54 -2.95 2.13
C ALA A 253 -8.80 -3.24 1.29
N ARG A 254 -9.48 -4.37 1.54
CA ARG A 254 -10.74 -4.71 0.85
C ARG A 254 -11.90 -3.82 1.29
N ALA A 255 -12.05 -3.57 2.60
CA ALA A 255 -13.05 -2.65 3.13
C ALA A 255 -12.86 -1.24 2.54
N THR A 256 -11.61 -0.77 2.51
CA THR A 256 -11.22 0.50 1.91
C THR A 256 -11.58 0.57 0.41
N MET A 257 -11.26 -0.48 -0.36
CA MET A 257 -11.66 -0.54 -1.78
C MET A 257 -13.17 -0.54 -1.95
N LEU A 258 -13.90 -1.27 -1.09
CA LEU A 258 -15.36 -1.35 -1.16
C LEU A 258 -16.03 -0.01 -0.85
N LEU A 259 -15.58 0.70 0.19
CA LEU A 259 -16.03 2.07 0.50
C LEU A 259 -15.77 3.02 -0.67
N PHE A 260 -14.58 2.95 -1.26
CA PHE A 260 -14.27 3.75 -2.45
C PHE A 260 -15.21 3.41 -3.61
N ARG A 261 -15.49 2.13 -3.87
CA ARG A 261 -16.39 1.70 -4.96
C ARG A 261 -17.82 2.17 -4.76
N LEU A 262 -18.33 2.12 -3.52
CA LEU A 262 -19.67 2.60 -3.15
C LEU A 262 -19.82 4.10 -3.44
N HIS A 263 -18.79 4.89 -3.17
CA HIS A 263 -18.82 6.36 -3.32
C HIS A 263 -17.96 6.88 -4.49
N LYS A 264 -17.59 6.02 -5.44
CA LYS A 264 -16.58 6.33 -6.47
C LYS A 264 -16.93 7.56 -7.30
N LYS A 265 -18.19 7.69 -7.70
CA LYS A 265 -18.66 8.83 -8.52
C LYS A 265 -18.46 10.15 -7.80
N ASP A 266 -18.84 10.20 -6.52
CA ASP A 266 -18.79 11.41 -5.72
C ASP A 266 -17.36 11.75 -5.30
N ILE A 267 -16.56 10.74 -4.94
CA ILE A 267 -15.13 10.90 -4.65
C ILE A 267 -14.39 11.45 -5.87
N GLU A 268 -14.59 10.87 -7.07
CA GLU A 268 -13.93 11.36 -8.29
C GLU A 268 -14.42 12.76 -8.69
N LYS A 269 -15.69 13.10 -8.45
CA LYS A 269 -16.23 14.46 -8.66
C LYS A 269 -15.59 15.46 -7.70
N HIS A 270 -15.47 15.11 -6.42
CA HIS A 270 -14.81 15.93 -5.41
C HIS A 270 -13.34 16.19 -5.74
N LEU A 271 -12.60 15.14 -6.12
CA LEU A 271 -11.19 15.27 -6.50
C LEU A 271 -11.01 16.10 -7.77
N ARG A 272 -11.91 15.96 -8.76
CA ARG A 272 -11.88 16.79 -9.97
C ARG A 272 -12.14 18.25 -9.67
N SER A 273 -13.03 18.58 -8.75
CA SER A 273 -13.24 19.96 -8.30
C SER A 273 -11.98 20.51 -7.61
N LYS A 274 -11.34 19.70 -6.75
CA LYS A 274 -10.15 20.10 -5.98
C LYS A 274 -8.89 20.29 -6.82
N TYR A 275 -8.68 19.45 -7.83
CA TYR A 275 -7.43 19.40 -8.61
C TYR A 275 -7.59 19.69 -10.11
N GLY A 276 -8.81 19.67 -10.65
CA GLY A 276 -9.08 19.76 -12.08
C GLY A 276 -8.92 21.15 -12.68
N SER A 277 -8.84 22.20 -11.86
CA SER A 277 -8.65 23.59 -12.33
C SER A 277 -7.17 24.00 -12.49
N ARG A 278 -6.21 23.08 -12.30
CA ARG A 278 -4.76 23.34 -12.46
C ARG A 278 -4.21 22.68 -13.72
N ARG A 279 -4.75 23.03 -14.88
CA ARG A 279 -4.15 22.72 -16.18
C ARG A 279 -3.72 24.00 -16.87
#